data_AF-A0A821LCE3-F1
#
_entry.id   AF-A0A821LCE3-F1
#
_cell.length_a   1.000
_cell.length_b   1.000
_cell.length_c   1.000
_cell.angle_alpha   90.00
_cell.angle_beta   90.00
_cell.angle_gamma   90.00
#
_symmetry.space_group_name_H-M   'P 1'
#
loop_
_entity.id
_entity.type
_entity.pdbx_description
1 polymer ?
#
loop_
_entity_poly.entity_id
_entity_poly.type
_entity_poly.pdbx_seq_one_letter_code
_entity_poly.pdbx_strand_id
1 'polypeptide(L)'
;TSTTTAAFIDQAFWPLDNNTLELYNGLNGVLSGTPSYTTSFLGYGAAISLSQASSQYVYISPTVIPLDSRSFTIEAWIYPIGFTASDFGIFGQCQATITNRCLHFTSRNIMLYCGFFANDIAGVTTLTMNAWSHVACVYDSTARIQQVWLNGVLDASRSASPYQGLY
;
A
#
# COMPACT_ATOMS: atom_id res chain seq x y z
N THR A 1 -29.00 7.95 -23.88
CA THR A 1 -28.23 8.20 -22.64
C THR A 1 -27.22 7.09 -22.49
N SER A 2 -25.96 7.35 -22.85
CA SER A 2 -24.89 6.37 -22.73
C SER A 2 -24.50 6.26 -21.27
N THR A 3 -24.96 5.21 -20.58
CA THR A 3 -24.40 4.81 -19.29
C THR A 3 -23.00 4.31 -19.55
N THR A 4 -22.00 5.18 -19.40
CA THR A 4 -20.63 4.75 -19.19
C THR A 4 -20.61 3.96 -17.89
N THR A 5 -20.60 2.64 -17.98
CA THR A 5 -20.16 1.78 -16.89
C THR A 5 -18.78 2.28 -16.46
N ALA A 6 -18.65 2.75 -15.23
CA ALA A 6 -17.34 3.03 -14.65
C ALA A 6 -16.50 1.76 -14.83
N ALA A 7 -15.29 1.89 -15.39
CA ALA A 7 -14.38 0.77 -15.53
C ALA A 7 -14.14 0.17 -14.14
N PHE A 8 -14.39 -1.13 -13.98
CA PHE A 8 -14.05 -1.83 -12.76
C PHE A 8 -12.53 -1.90 -12.67
N ILE A 9 -11.96 -1.21 -11.68
CA ILE A 9 -10.53 -1.30 -11.36
C ILE A 9 -10.36 -2.57 -10.53
N ASP A 10 -10.07 -3.68 -11.19
CA ASP A 10 -9.79 -4.97 -10.54
C ASP A 10 -8.29 -5.20 -10.29
N GLN A 11 -7.43 -4.36 -10.89
CA GLN A 11 -5.98 -4.38 -10.71
C GLN A 11 -5.41 -2.97 -10.91
N ALA A 12 -4.34 -2.63 -10.20
CA ALA A 12 -3.51 -1.47 -10.52
C ALA A 12 -2.04 -1.84 -10.30
N PHE A 13 -1.16 -1.44 -11.21
CA PHE A 13 0.26 -1.77 -11.11
C PHE A 13 1.15 -0.62 -11.57
N TRP A 14 1.98 -0.16 -10.64
CA TRP A 14 3.04 0.83 -10.88
C TRP A 14 4.39 0.10 -10.90
N PRO A 15 5.04 -0.04 -12.07
CA PRO A 15 6.38 -0.62 -12.13
C PRO A 15 7.43 0.26 -11.43
N LEU A 16 7.14 1.57 -11.33
CA LEU A 16 8.03 2.60 -10.78
C LEU A 16 9.38 2.69 -11.50
N ASP A 17 9.41 2.29 -12.77
CA ASP A 17 10.60 2.27 -13.61
C ASP A 17 10.84 3.65 -14.24
N ASN A 18 11.49 4.53 -13.47
CA ASN A 18 11.82 5.92 -13.84
C ASN A 18 10.60 6.81 -14.10
N ASN A 19 9.39 6.35 -13.77
CA ASN A 19 8.15 7.11 -13.86
C ASN A 19 7.10 6.53 -12.89
N THR A 20 5.97 7.22 -12.75
CA THR A 20 4.82 6.81 -11.92
C THR A 20 3.60 6.45 -12.76
N LEU A 21 3.79 6.03 -14.00
CA LEU A 21 2.70 5.57 -14.86
C LEU A 21 2.18 4.21 -14.39
N GLU A 22 0.87 4.04 -14.45
CA GLU A 22 0.17 2.80 -14.12
C GLU A 22 -0.16 2.05 -15.41
N LEU A 23 -0.07 0.72 -15.40
CA LEU A 23 -0.11 -0.06 -16.64
C LEU A 23 -1.51 -0.37 -17.20
N TYR A 24 -2.57 -0.36 -16.38
CA TYR A 24 -3.84 -0.99 -16.76
C TYR A 24 -5.01 -0.01 -16.92
N ASN A 25 -5.15 0.93 -15.99
CA ASN A 25 -6.34 1.74 -15.78
C ASN A 25 -6.08 3.25 -15.84
N GLY A 26 -4.83 3.64 -16.11
CA GLY A 26 -4.45 5.06 -16.21
C GLY A 26 -4.45 5.77 -14.86
N LEU A 27 -4.31 5.02 -13.76
CA LEU A 27 -4.18 5.55 -12.41
C LEU A 27 -2.77 6.10 -12.17
N ASN A 28 -2.29 6.95 -13.09
CA ASN A 28 -0.94 7.49 -13.07
C ASN A 28 -0.72 8.28 -11.78
N GLY A 29 0.36 7.96 -11.08
CA GLY A 29 0.77 8.66 -9.88
C GLY A 29 1.35 10.03 -10.22
N VAL A 30 1.15 10.99 -9.33
CA VAL A 30 1.79 12.31 -9.36
C VAL A 30 2.81 12.39 -8.23
N LEU A 31 4.01 12.85 -8.57
CA LEU A 31 5.12 12.97 -7.63
C LEU A 31 4.96 14.20 -6.73
N SER A 32 5.27 14.02 -5.44
CA SER A 32 5.49 15.09 -4.48
C SER A 32 6.92 15.02 -3.94
N GLY A 33 7.56 16.19 -3.78
CA GLY A 33 8.90 16.30 -3.17
C GLY A 33 10.08 15.83 -4.04
N THR A 34 9.90 15.65 -5.35
CA THR A 34 10.94 15.25 -6.32
C THR A 34 11.80 14.05 -5.88
N PRO A 35 11.21 12.85 -5.73
CA PRO A 35 11.95 11.65 -5.38
C PRO A 35 12.92 11.22 -6.48
N SER A 36 13.90 10.41 -6.08
CA SER A 36 14.89 9.82 -6.99
C SER A 36 14.52 8.38 -7.31
N TYR A 37 15.14 7.84 -8.36
CA TYR A 37 15.01 6.44 -8.76
C TYR A 37 16.33 5.71 -8.49
N THR A 38 16.23 4.47 -8.06
CA THR A 38 17.36 3.56 -7.77
C THR A 38 17.13 2.21 -8.42
N THR A 39 18.10 1.29 -8.34
CA THR A 39 17.97 -0.07 -8.90
C THR A 39 16.81 -0.83 -8.25
N SER A 40 15.99 -1.50 -9.07
CA SER A 40 14.88 -2.32 -8.58
C SER A 40 15.34 -3.65 -7.95
N PHE A 41 14.40 -4.36 -7.32
CA PHE A 41 14.62 -5.71 -6.78
C PHE A 41 14.99 -6.76 -7.85
N LEU A 42 14.65 -6.52 -9.12
CA LEU A 42 14.96 -7.42 -10.23
C LEU A 42 16.40 -7.29 -10.72
N GLY A 43 17.14 -6.28 -10.26
CA GLY A 43 18.48 -5.95 -10.77
C GLY A 43 18.48 -5.23 -12.13
N TYR A 44 17.30 -5.00 -12.71
CA TYR A 44 17.08 -4.17 -13.90
C TYR A 44 15.81 -3.33 -13.73
N GLY A 45 15.68 -2.26 -14.51
CA GLY A 45 14.68 -1.21 -14.26
C GLY A 45 14.96 -0.46 -12.96
N ALA A 46 14.00 0.37 -12.55
CA ALA A 46 14.13 1.20 -11.36
C ALA A 46 13.05 0.95 -10.30
N ALA A 47 13.36 1.36 -9.08
CA ALA A 47 12.44 1.56 -7.98
C ALA A 47 12.49 3.04 -7.55
N ILE A 48 11.39 3.54 -7.01
CA ILE A 48 11.34 4.90 -6.46
C ILE A 48 11.92 4.91 -5.04
N SER A 49 12.75 5.91 -4.74
CA SER A 49 13.31 6.16 -3.41
C SER A 49 12.62 7.37 -2.79
N LEU A 50 11.92 7.16 -1.67
CA LEU A 50 11.18 8.20 -0.96
C LEU A 50 11.88 8.57 0.35
N SER A 51 12.07 9.87 0.58
CA SER A 51 12.67 10.43 1.80
C SER A 51 11.65 11.16 2.65
N GLN A 52 11.58 10.80 3.93
CA GLN A 52 10.80 11.52 4.95
C GLN A 52 11.27 12.98 5.10
N ALA A 53 12.57 13.24 5.00
CA ALA A 53 13.14 14.58 5.19
C ALA A 53 12.68 15.58 4.11
N SER A 54 12.19 15.10 2.97
CA SER A 54 11.67 15.91 1.87
C SER A 54 10.16 15.71 1.67
N SER A 55 9.46 15.05 2.61
CA SER A 55 8.02 14.75 2.53
C SER A 55 7.61 14.12 1.19
N GLN A 56 8.41 13.17 0.71
CA GLN A 56 8.20 12.56 -0.62
C GLN A 56 7.14 11.47 -0.60
N TYR A 57 6.26 11.50 -1.60
CA TYR A 57 5.25 10.46 -1.82
C TYR A 57 4.74 10.52 -3.27
N VAL A 58 4.04 9.46 -3.67
CA VAL A 58 3.26 9.42 -4.90
C VAL A 58 1.79 9.47 -4.51
N TYR A 59 1.00 10.33 -5.14
CA TYR A 59 -0.45 10.36 -4.92
C TYR A 59 -1.20 10.12 -6.22
N ILE A 60 -2.38 9.52 -6.10
CA ILE A 60 -3.31 9.29 -7.21
C ILE A 60 -4.46 10.28 -7.02
N SER A 61 -4.81 11.01 -8.07
CA SER A 61 -5.88 11.98 -8.05
C SER A 61 -6.45 12.17 -9.46
N PRO A 62 -7.76 12.41 -9.63
CA PRO A 62 -8.80 12.51 -8.60
C PRO A 62 -9.42 11.15 -8.20
N THR A 63 -8.93 10.06 -8.78
CA THR A 63 -9.56 8.74 -8.64
C THR A 63 -9.23 8.07 -7.30
N VAL A 64 -10.27 7.57 -6.64
CA VAL A 64 -10.17 6.69 -5.46
C VAL A 64 -10.27 5.25 -5.93
N ILE A 65 -9.40 4.37 -5.41
CA ILE A 65 -9.46 2.95 -5.73
C ILE A 65 -10.61 2.33 -4.92
N PRO A 66 -11.60 1.69 -5.56
CA PRO A 66 -12.75 1.13 -4.87
C PRO A 66 -12.32 -0.14 -4.12
N LEU A 67 -11.97 0.02 -2.84
CA LEU A 67 -11.51 -1.04 -1.92
C LEU A 67 -12.49 -1.27 -0.76
N ASP A 68 -13.53 -0.45 -0.64
CA ASP A 68 -14.52 -0.51 0.42
C ASP A 68 -15.42 -1.76 0.31
N SER A 69 -15.69 -2.38 1.46
CA SER A 69 -16.60 -3.51 1.63
C SER A 69 -16.35 -4.69 0.67
N ARG A 70 -15.10 -4.92 0.27
CA ARG A 70 -14.71 -5.98 -0.66
C ARG A 70 -13.34 -6.56 -0.33
N SER A 71 -13.05 -7.71 -0.93
CA SER A 71 -11.72 -8.31 -0.83
C SER A 71 -10.71 -7.49 -1.63
N PHE A 72 -9.48 -7.41 -1.13
CA PHE A 72 -8.37 -6.79 -1.85
C PHE A 72 -7.03 -7.34 -1.36
N THR A 73 -6.02 -7.17 -2.21
CA THR A 73 -4.61 -7.33 -1.87
C THR A 73 -3.88 -6.07 -2.30
N ILE A 74 -3.07 -5.51 -1.40
CA ILE A 74 -2.09 -4.48 -1.72
C ILE A 74 -0.72 -5.10 -1.45
N GLU A 75 0.13 -5.13 -2.46
CA GLU A 75 1.48 -5.69 -2.35
C GLU A 75 2.54 -4.77 -2.96
N ALA A 76 3.76 -4.89 -2.45
CA ALA A 76 4.90 -4.13 -2.92
C ALA A 76 6.22 -4.86 -2.62
N TRP A 77 7.24 -4.55 -3.41
CA TRP A 77 8.62 -4.76 -3.00
C TRP A 77 9.11 -3.49 -2.30
N ILE A 78 9.66 -3.63 -1.09
CA ILE A 78 10.21 -2.52 -0.31
C ILE A 78 11.67 -2.76 0.05
N TYR A 79 12.44 -1.67 0.18
CA TYR A 79 13.83 -1.68 0.63
C TYR A 79 14.00 -0.64 1.75
N PRO A 80 13.78 -1.01 3.03
CA PRO A 80 13.94 -0.08 4.13
C PRO A 80 15.42 0.28 4.32
N ILE A 81 15.74 1.58 4.29
CA ILE A 81 17.10 2.12 4.54
C ILE A 81 17.26 2.72 5.93
N GLY A 82 16.27 2.52 6.81
CA GLY A 82 16.29 3.04 8.16
C GLY A 82 14.90 2.96 8.79
N PHE A 83 14.89 2.99 10.12
CA PHE A 83 13.68 3.06 10.92
C PHE A 83 13.83 4.17 11.95
N THR A 84 12.77 4.96 12.10
CA THR A 84 12.63 5.97 13.16
C THR A 84 11.39 5.62 13.99
N ALA A 85 11.06 6.46 14.98
CA ALA A 85 9.80 6.32 15.72
C ALA A 85 8.55 6.66 14.87
N SER A 86 8.72 7.09 13.61
CA SER A 86 7.64 7.39 12.69
C SER A 86 7.18 6.16 11.90
N ASP A 87 5.98 6.27 11.34
CA ASP A 87 5.45 5.33 10.35
C ASP A 87 6.06 5.59 8.97
N PHE A 88 6.34 4.52 8.23
CA PHE A 88 6.78 4.57 6.84
C PHE A 88 5.69 3.99 5.94
N GLY A 89 4.92 4.87 5.31
CA GLY A 89 3.79 4.49 4.47
C GLY A 89 4.21 3.74 3.21
N ILE A 90 3.55 2.62 2.95
CA ILE A 90 3.66 1.83 1.71
C ILE A 90 2.47 2.13 0.81
N PHE A 91 1.26 2.12 1.39
CA PHE A 91 0.03 2.53 0.73
C PHE A 91 -0.91 3.19 1.75
N GLY A 92 -1.65 4.20 1.30
CA GLY A 92 -2.63 4.88 2.14
C GLY A 92 -3.85 5.30 1.34
N GLN A 93 -5.03 4.96 1.85
CA GLN A 93 -6.29 5.52 1.39
C GLN A 93 -7.10 5.90 2.64
N CYS A 94 -6.82 7.12 3.11
CA CYS A 94 -7.35 7.63 4.36
C CYS A 94 -8.32 8.77 4.08
N GLN A 95 -9.61 8.51 4.25
CA GLN A 95 -10.63 9.52 4.04
C GLN A 95 -11.05 10.21 5.34
N ALA A 96 -11.04 9.49 6.46
CA ALA A 96 -11.28 10.04 7.79
C ALA A 96 -10.58 9.21 8.86
N THR A 97 -10.07 9.86 9.91
CA THR A 97 -9.51 9.19 11.10
C THR A 97 -10.63 8.63 12.00
N ILE A 98 -11.39 7.70 11.45
CA ILE A 98 -12.57 7.04 12.04
C ILE A 98 -12.42 5.54 11.82
N THR A 99 -12.89 4.73 12.77
CA THR A 99 -12.83 3.27 12.69
C THR A 99 -13.33 2.77 11.35
N ASN A 100 -12.53 1.93 10.68
CA ASN A 100 -12.77 1.36 9.35
C ASN A 100 -12.73 2.33 8.15
N ARG A 101 -12.40 3.62 8.32
CA ARG A 101 -12.44 4.63 7.24
C ARG A 101 -11.08 5.21 6.86
N CYS A 102 -10.00 4.60 7.33
CA CYS A 102 -8.65 5.00 6.95
C CYS A 102 -7.75 3.78 6.78
N LEU A 103 -7.61 3.36 5.52
CA LEU A 103 -6.73 2.28 5.12
C LEU A 103 -5.29 2.77 5.11
N HIS A 104 -4.44 2.09 5.86
CA HIS A 104 -3.01 2.30 5.87
C HIS A 104 -2.29 0.96 5.84
N PHE A 105 -1.32 0.85 4.94
CA PHE A 105 -0.32 -0.21 4.92
C PHE A 105 1.03 0.46 5.10
N THR A 106 1.70 0.15 6.21
CA THR A 106 2.87 0.89 6.69
C THR A 106 3.86 -0.04 7.37
N SER A 107 5.08 0.45 7.54
CA SER A 107 6.01 -0.10 8.53
C SER A 107 6.03 0.81 9.77
N ARG A 108 5.87 0.23 10.95
CA ARG A 108 5.94 0.90 12.26
C ARG A 108 6.69 0.00 13.22
N ASN A 109 7.62 0.56 14.01
CA ASN A 109 8.45 -0.21 14.95
C ASN A 109 9.07 -1.46 14.29
N ILE A 110 9.71 -1.28 13.14
CA ILE A 110 10.36 -2.34 12.34
C ILE A 110 9.45 -3.50 11.90
N MET A 111 8.13 -3.37 12.00
CA MET A 111 7.15 -4.40 11.64
C MET A 111 6.11 -3.84 10.66
N LEU A 112 5.51 -4.73 9.87
CA LEU A 112 4.41 -4.36 8.96
C LEU A 112 3.12 -4.15 9.74
N TYR A 113 2.34 -3.16 9.33
CA TYR A 113 1.00 -2.89 9.84
C TYR A 113 0.05 -2.70 8.67
N CYS A 114 -1.08 -3.40 8.72
CA CYS A 114 -2.21 -3.08 7.88
C CYS A 114 -3.41 -2.74 8.74
N GLY A 115 -4.06 -1.61 8.47
CA GLY A 115 -5.15 -1.16 9.32
C GLY A 115 -6.16 -0.30 8.62
N PHE A 116 -7.38 -0.31 9.14
CA PHE A 116 -8.49 0.51 8.66
C PHE A 116 -8.82 1.65 9.65
N PHE A 117 -7.87 1.97 10.53
CA PHE A 117 -7.99 2.84 11.71
C PHE A 117 -8.80 2.19 12.82
N ALA A 118 -8.20 2.09 14.02
CA ALA A 118 -8.74 1.36 15.18
C ALA A 118 -9.18 -0.09 14.85
N ASN A 119 -8.71 -0.63 13.72
CA ASN A 119 -9.01 -1.95 13.18
C ASN A 119 -7.76 -2.39 12.41
N ASP A 120 -6.67 -2.53 13.17
CA ASP A 120 -5.33 -2.71 12.65
C ASP A 120 -4.80 -4.10 13.05
N ILE A 121 -4.04 -4.72 12.15
CA ILE A 121 -3.23 -5.89 12.43
C ILE A 121 -1.75 -5.50 12.32
N ALA A 122 -0.96 -5.94 13.29
CA ALA A 122 0.50 -5.90 13.22
C ALA A 122 1.00 -7.27 12.76
N GLY A 123 2.00 -7.27 11.89
CA GLY A 123 2.88 -8.41 11.69
C GLY A 123 3.65 -8.76 12.97
N VAL A 124 4.33 -9.90 12.95
CA VAL A 124 5.15 -10.38 14.08
C VAL A 124 6.63 -10.48 13.72
N THR A 125 6.95 -10.44 12.44
CA THR A 125 8.34 -10.51 11.95
C THR A 125 8.91 -9.12 11.73
N THR A 126 10.14 -8.91 12.21
CA THR A 126 10.88 -7.68 11.99
C THR A 126 11.38 -7.58 10.55
N LEU A 127 11.18 -6.44 9.91
CA LEU A 127 11.74 -6.11 8.60
C LEU A 127 13.26 -6.01 8.66
N THR A 128 13.91 -6.56 7.65
CA THR A 128 15.36 -6.45 7.50
C THR A 128 15.71 -5.15 6.76
N MET A 129 16.58 -4.35 7.37
CA MET A 129 17.09 -3.14 6.74
C MET A 129 18.11 -3.49 5.66
N ASN A 130 18.19 -2.67 4.61
CA ASN A 130 19.09 -2.85 3.47
C ASN A 130 18.89 -4.18 2.73
N ALA A 131 17.65 -4.67 2.70
CA ALA A 131 17.27 -5.85 1.96
C ALA A 131 15.89 -5.66 1.34
N TRP A 132 15.72 -6.17 0.12
CA TRP A 132 14.41 -6.24 -0.52
C TRP A 132 13.51 -7.22 0.23
N SER A 133 12.29 -6.80 0.53
CA SER A 133 11.25 -7.66 1.06
C SER A 133 9.97 -7.51 0.23
N HIS A 134 9.34 -8.63 -0.09
CA HIS A 134 8.00 -8.62 -0.66
C HIS A 134 6.99 -8.56 0.48
N VAL A 135 6.06 -7.60 0.44
CA VAL A 135 5.14 -7.34 1.53
C VAL A 135 3.72 -7.22 0.99
N ALA A 136 2.74 -7.74 1.73
CA ALA A 136 1.34 -7.59 1.35
C ALA A 136 0.41 -7.37 2.54
N CYS A 137 -0.60 -6.53 2.33
CA CYS A 137 -1.83 -6.50 3.11
C CYS A 137 -2.96 -7.15 2.32
N VAL A 138 -3.62 -8.14 2.92
CA VAL A 138 -4.75 -8.84 2.31
C VAL A 138 -5.97 -8.70 3.19
N TYR A 139 -7.12 -8.45 2.58
CA TYR A 139 -8.42 -8.55 3.23
C TYR A 139 -9.35 -9.45 2.42
N ASP A 140 -9.89 -10.49 3.06
CA ASP A 140 -10.94 -11.33 2.53
C ASP A 140 -12.28 -10.90 3.14
N SER A 141 -13.15 -10.31 2.33
CA SER A 141 -14.47 -9.83 2.77
C SER A 141 -15.47 -10.94 3.04
N THR A 142 -15.33 -12.10 2.39
CA THR A 142 -16.20 -13.27 2.58
C THR A 142 -15.90 -13.94 3.90
N ALA A 143 -14.62 -14.18 4.19
CA ALA A 143 -14.17 -14.79 5.45
C ALA A 143 -14.04 -13.76 6.59
N ARG A 144 -14.03 -12.46 6.28
CA ARG A 144 -13.73 -11.34 7.20
C ARG A 144 -12.36 -11.47 7.86
N ILE A 145 -11.35 -11.81 7.06
CA ILE A 145 -9.98 -12.03 7.54
C ILE A 145 -9.07 -10.93 6.99
N GLN A 146 -8.35 -10.26 7.89
CA GLN A 146 -7.27 -9.33 7.57
C GLN A 146 -5.92 -10.02 7.81
N GLN A 147 -4.99 -9.88 6.88
CA GLN A 147 -3.70 -10.55 6.91
C GLN A 147 -2.56 -9.63 6.53
N VAL A 148 -1.38 -9.95 7.06
CA VAL A 148 -0.10 -9.38 6.67
C VAL A 148 0.80 -10.52 6.23
N TRP A 149 1.48 -10.33 5.10
CA TRP A 149 2.40 -11.30 4.52
C TRP A 149 3.77 -10.67 4.33
N LEU A 150 4.83 -11.42 4.62
CA LEU A 150 6.22 -11.04 4.43
C LEU A 150 6.95 -12.15 3.67
N ASN A 151 7.57 -11.80 2.55
CA ASN A 151 8.30 -12.70 1.66
C ASN A 151 7.51 -13.96 1.25
N GLY A 152 6.20 -13.77 0.99
CA GLY A 152 5.29 -14.86 0.60
C GLY A 152 4.85 -15.78 1.73
N VAL A 153 5.24 -15.50 2.98
CA VAL A 153 4.82 -16.23 4.16
C VAL A 153 3.79 -15.41 4.95
N LEU A 154 2.73 -16.07 5.43
CA LEU A 154 1.73 -15.44 6.29
C LEU A 154 2.40 -15.05 7.61
N ASP A 155 2.44 -13.74 7.89
CA ASP A 155 3.08 -13.21 9.09
C ASP A 155 2.06 -13.02 10.22
N ALA A 156 0.87 -12.50 9.90
CA ALA A 156 -0.23 -12.38 10.85
C ALA A 156 -1.60 -12.49 10.17
N SER A 157 -2.60 -12.98 10.90
CA SER A 157 -3.98 -13.09 10.44
C SER A 157 -4.96 -12.89 11.60
N ARG A 158 -6.06 -12.17 11.37
CA ARG A 158 -7.15 -12.04 12.36
C ARG A 158 -8.50 -11.79 11.69
N SER A 159 -9.58 -12.05 12.43
CA SER A 159 -10.91 -11.57 12.04
C SER A 159 -11.00 -10.05 12.18
N ALA A 160 -11.58 -9.39 11.18
CA ALA A 160 -11.72 -7.93 11.16
C ALA A 160 -12.99 -7.51 10.42
N SER A 161 -13.56 -6.37 10.80
CA SER A 161 -14.59 -5.70 9.99
C SER A 161 -13.96 -5.17 8.69
N PRO A 162 -14.74 -5.02 7.61
CA PRO A 162 -14.22 -4.50 6.35
C PRO A 162 -13.79 -3.05 6.48
N TYR A 163 -12.85 -2.66 5.63
CA TYR A 163 -12.63 -1.26 5.30
C TYR A 163 -13.91 -0.70 4.64
N GLN A 164 -14.39 0.43 5.13
CA GLN A 164 -15.68 1.02 4.75
C GLN A 164 -15.54 2.21 3.80
N GLY A 165 -14.33 2.78 3.65
CA GLY A 165 -14.13 3.95 2.79
C GLY A 165 -15.09 5.09 3.12
N LEU A 166 -15.56 5.81 2.09
CA LEU A 166 -16.40 7.01 2.21
C LEU A 166 -17.89 6.81 1.89
N TYR A 167 -18.48 5.62 2.10
CA TYR A 167 -19.93 5.45 1.90
C TYR A 167 -20.56 4.63 3.04
#